data_AF-A0A9E2PBY2-F1
#
_entry.id   AF-A0A9E2PBY2-F1
#
_cell.length_a   1.000
_cell.length_b   1.000
_cell.length_c   1.000
_cell.angle_alpha   90.00
_cell.angle_beta   90.00
_cell.angle_gamma   90.00
#
_symmetry.space_group_name_H-M   'P 1'
#
loop_
_entity.id
_entity.type
_entity.pdbx_description
1 polymer ?
#
loop_
_entity_poly.entity_id
_entity_poly.type
_entity_poly.pdbx_seq_one_letter_code
_entity_poly.pdbx_strand_id
1 'polypeptide(L)' 'FRQVSHCYRRNPCRDWPYNLYTMVHAKTEKSCMETIRKMSEATGVKDYTVLFSRKELKKTSMKYFSTENES' A
#
# COMPACT_ATOMS: atom_id res chain seq x y z
N PHE A 1 -1.65 4.78 13.60
CA PHE A 1 -0.46 5.49 13.08
C PHE A 1 -0.91 6.57 12.11
N ARG A 2 -0.52 7.84 12.31
CA ARG A 2 -0.98 8.98 11.47
C ARG A 2 -0.44 8.94 10.04
N GLN A 3 0.65 8.21 9.83
CA GLN A 3 1.36 8.06 8.57
C GLN A 3 0.66 7.07 7.61
N VAL A 4 -0.34 6.32 8.09
CA VAL A 4 -1.05 5.33 7.28
C VAL A 4 -2.31 5.97 6.70
N SER A 5 -2.41 6.07 5.37
CA SER A 5 -3.61 6.62 4.72
C SER A 5 -4.65 5.56 4.35
N HIS A 6 -4.20 4.35 4.04
CA HIS A 6 -5.05 3.22 3.67
C HIS A 6 -4.55 1.94 4.32
N CYS A 7 -5.47 1.11 4.76
CA CYS A 7 -5.22 -0.24 5.24
C CYS A 7 -6.24 -1.16 4.58
N TYR A 8 -5.80 -2.23 3.94
CA TYR A 8 -6.70 -3.20 3.32
C TYR A 8 -6.19 -4.63 3.45
N ARG A 9 -7.13 -5.56 3.57
CA ARG A 9 -6.88 -7.00 3.59
C ARG A 9 -7.11 -7.59 2.21
N ARG A 10 -6.28 -8.54 1.81
CA ARG A 10 -6.50 -9.39 0.62
C ARG A 10 -6.26 -10.85 0.98
N ASN A 11 -6.79 -11.77 0.17
CA ASN A 11 -6.45 -13.18 0.28
C ASN A 11 -5.01 -13.37 -0.22
N PRO A 12 -4.14 -14.06 0.54
CA PRO A 12 -2.78 -14.35 0.10
C PRO A 12 -2.78 -15.38 -1.03
N CYS A 13 -1.69 -15.42 -1.81
CA CYS A 13 -1.43 -16.48 -2.76
C CYS A 13 -0.11 -17.19 -2.43
N ARG A 14 0.14 -18.34 -3.07
CA ARG A 14 1.30 -19.19 -2.78
C ARG A 14 2.64 -18.44 -2.83
N ASP A 15 2.82 -17.57 -3.83
CA ASP A 15 4.08 -16.84 -4.03
C ASP A 15 4.07 -15.45 -3.35
N TRP A 16 2.94 -15.04 -2.77
CA TRP A 16 2.78 -13.77 -2.08
C TRP A 16 1.91 -13.96 -0.82
N PRO A 17 2.52 -14.40 0.29
CA PRO A 17 1.78 -14.81 1.49
C PRO A 17 1.25 -13.64 2.34
N TYR A 18 1.43 -12.39 1.90
CA TYR A 18 1.01 -11.22 2.66
C TYR A 18 -0.49 -10.94 2.48
N ASN A 19 -1.21 -10.83 3.59
CA ASN A 19 -2.67 -10.65 3.60
C ASN A 19 -3.12 -9.24 4.05
N LEU A 20 -2.21 -8.42 4.59
CA LEU A 20 -2.49 -7.06 5.08
C LEU A 20 -1.56 -6.06 4.42
N TYR A 21 -2.13 -4.96 3.92
CA TYR A 21 -1.41 -3.94 3.19
C TYR A 21 -1.69 -2.58 3.82
N THR A 22 -0.64 -1.82 4.12
CA THR A 22 -0.72 -0.48 4.68
C THR A 22 0.04 0.51 3.82
N MET A 23 -0.64 1.56 3.34
CA MET A 23 0.02 2.66 2.62
C MET A 23 0.59 3.66 3.62
N VAL A 24 1.90 3.59 3.83
CA VAL A 24 2.66 4.44 4.76
C VAL A 24 3.28 5.61 3.98
N HIS A 25 3.04 6.83 4.45
CA HIS A 25 3.60 8.06 3.88
C HIS A 25 4.68 8.64 4.78
N ALA A 26 5.81 9.00 4.18
CA ALA A 26 6.91 9.65 4.87
C ALA A 26 7.72 10.52 3.91
N LYS A 27 8.46 11.50 4.44
CA LYS A 27 9.31 12.40 3.63
C LYS A 27 10.59 11.73 3.15
N THR A 28 11.04 10.67 3.82
CA THR A 28 12.29 9.96 3.52
C THR A 28 12.11 8.45 3.75
N GLU A 29 12.89 7.62 3.07
CA GLU A 29 12.86 6.16 3.30
C GLU A 29 13.21 5.82 4.76
N LYS A 30 14.17 6.54 5.36
CA LYS A 30 14.52 6.36 6.78
C LYS A 30 13.32 6.57 7.71
N SER A 31 12.60 7.68 7.57
CA SER A 31 11.42 7.96 8.41
C SER A 31 10.25 7.01 8.13
N CYS A 32 10.14 6.50 6.90
CA CYS A 32 9.21 5.42 6.55
C CYS A 32 9.55 4.14 7.33
N MET A 33 10.81 3.70 7.26
CA MET A 33 11.27 2.49 7.95
C MET A 33 11.15 2.59 9.47
N GLU A 34 11.41 3.75 10.07
CA GLU A 34 11.16 3.99 11.50
C GLU A 34 9.68 3.83 11.87
N THR A 35 8.77 4.32 11.02
CA THR A 35 7.33 4.13 11.21
C THR A 35 6.94 2.66 11.11
N ILE A 36 7.45 1.95 10.11
CA ILE A 36 7.19 0.53 9.89
C ILE A 36 7.72 -0.32 11.07
N ARG A 37 8.91 -0.01 11.59
CA ARG A 37 9.44 -0.67 12.80
C ARG A 37 8.53 -0.49 14.00
N LYS A 38 8.08 0.75 14.27
CA LYS A 38 7.12 1.03 15.35
C LYS A 38 5.80 0.28 15.17
N MET A 39 5.33 0.14 13.92
CA MET A 39 4.14 -0.66 13.61
C MET A 39 4.36 -2.15 13.89
N SER A 40 5.51 -2.70 13.48
CA SER A 40 5.90 -4.10 13.73
C SER A 40 5.98 -4.38 15.24
N GLU A 41 6.65 -3.52 16.00
CA GLU A 41 6.76 -3.62 17.46
C GLU A 41 5.40 -3.57 18.15
N ALA A 42 4.53 -2.63 17.77
CA ALA A 42 3.21 -2.46 18.39
C ALA A 42 2.23 -3.60 18.07
N THR A 43 2.40 -4.30 16.95
CA THR A 43 1.48 -5.35 16.49
C THR A 43 2.03 -6.76 16.69
N GLY A 44 3.34 -6.90 16.91
CA GLY A 44 4.03 -8.19 16.93
C GLY A 44 4.25 -8.81 15.55
N VAL A 45 3.84 -8.16 14.46
CA VAL A 45 4.03 -8.67 13.09
C VAL A 45 5.48 -8.49 12.67
N LYS A 46 6.22 -9.60 12.61
CA LYS A 46 7.65 -9.62 12.25
C LYS A 46 7.90 -9.94 10.77
N ASP A 47 6.97 -10.64 10.13
CA ASP A 47 7.05 -10.99 8.71
C ASP A 47 6.31 -9.94 7.88
N TYR A 48 7.06 -9.09 7.20
CA TYR A 48 6.55 -8.06 6.31
C TYR A 48 7.57 -7.72 5.24
N THR A 49 7.09 -7.19 4.12
CA THR A 49 7.92 -6.63 3.06
C THR A 49 7.55 -5.18 2.78
N VAL A 50 8.52 -4.37 2.39
CA VAL A 50 8.35 -2.94 2.12
C VAL A 50 8.52 -2.68 0.64
N LEU A 51 7.46 -2.20 -0.01
CA LEU A 51 7.46 -1.85 -1.43
C LEU A 51 7.45 -0.33 -1.58
N PHE A 52 8.61 0.26 -1.87
CA PHE A 52 8.72 1.69 -2.12
C PHE A 52 8.21 2.04 -3.53
N SER A 53 7.30 3.01 -3.60
CA SER A 53 6.89 3.61 -4.88
C SER A 53 8.06 4.38 -5.48
N ARG A 54 8.67 3.84 -6.53
CA ARG A 54 9.82 4.46 -7.23
C ARG A 54 9.40 5.38 -8.37
N LYS A 55 8.40 4.96 -9.14
CA LYS A 55 7.89 5.68 -10.30
C LYS A 55 6.40 5.46 -10.43
N GLU A 56 5.67 6.53 -10.69
CA GLU A 56 4.26 6.46 -11.05
C GLU A 56 4.16 6.19 -12.56
N LEU A 57 3.77 4.98 -12.95
CA LEU A 57 3.62 4.60 -14.36
C LEU A 57 2.30 5.10 -14.94
N LYS A 58 1.25 5.15 -14.12
CA LYS A 58 -0.08 5.62 -14.49
C LYS A 58 -0.83 6.07 -13.25
N LYS A 59 -1.46 7.25 -13.33
CA LYS A 59 -2.43 7.75 -12.35
C LYS A 59 -3.54 8.49 -13.07
N THR A 60 -4.67 7.82 -13.20
CA THR A 60 -5.85 8.34 -13.91
C THR A 60 -7.09 7.97 -13.11
N SER A 61 -8.07 8.86 -13.08
CA SER A 61 -9.39 8.55 -12.51
C SER A 61 -10.16 7.59 -13.41
N MET A 62 -10.98 6.73 -12.80
CA MET A 62 -11.84 5.79 -13.52
C MET A 62 -12.96 6.55 -14.26
N LYS A 63 -13.19 6.22 -15.53
CA LYS A 63 -14.39 6.63 -16.26
C LYS A 63 -15.36 5.45 -16.26
N TYR A 64 -16.47 5.55 -15.55
CA TYR A 64 -17.44 4.46 -15.42
C TYR A 64 -18.39 4.36 -16.61
N PHE A 65 -18.66 5.48 -17.29
CA PHE A 65 -19.51 5.54 -18.47
C PHE A 65 -18.72 6.19 -19.60
N SER A 66 -18.60 5.49 -20.73
CA SER A 66 -18.04 5.99 -21.98
C SER A 66 -19.18 6.21 -22.95
N THR A 67 -19.33 7.42 -23.49
CA THR A 67 -20.38 7.79 -24.46
C THR A 67 -20.13 7.24 -25.87
N GLU A 68 -19.30 6.21 -26.04
CA GLU A 68 -18.89 5.67 -27.35
C GLU A 68 -19.74 4.49 -27.84
N ASN A 69 -20.84 4.15 -27.15
CA ASN A 69 -21.75 3.06 -27.55
C ASN A 69 -23.22 3.52 -27.74
N GLU A 70 -23.47 4.80 -27.97
CA GLU A 70 -24.80 5.31 -28.35
C GLU A 70 -24.73 6.02 -29.71
N SER A 71 -24.73 5.25 -30.80
CA SER A 71 -25.11 5.66 -32.16
C SER A 71 -25.31 4.43 -33.04
#